data_AF-G5A4X7-F1
#
_entry.id   AF-G5A4X7-F1
#
_cell.length_a   1.000
_cell.length_b   1.000
_cell.length_c   1.000
_cell.angle_alpha   90.00
_cell.angle_beta   90.00
_cell.angle_gamma   90.00
#
_symmetry.space_group_name_H-M   'P 1'
#
loop_
_entity.id
_entity.type
_entity.pdbx_description
1 polymer ?
#
loop_
_entity_poly.entity_id
_entity_poly.type
_entity_poly.pdbx_seq_one_letter_code
_entity_poly.pdbx_strand_id
1 'polypeptide(L)'
;YVTEKLANPLLAGSIPIYLGNSTTASELFNPDSYIDCGRFGKLEECAEFVVRVHNSPELYAKMRNAPPIRNMTAFTEAFSWHPSVPSRGLADKVANMLHLEK
;
A
#
# COMPACT_ATOMS: atom_id res chain seq x y z
N TYR A 1 7.23 2.55 8.40
CA TYR A 1 7.35 3.82 7.65
C TYR A 1 7.10 3.53 6.18
N VAL A 2 5.95 3.97 5.67
CA VAL A 2 5.54 3.86 4.27
C VAL A 2 5.29 5.29 3.79
N THR A 3 5.77 5.63 2.59
CA THR A 3 5.68 6.98 2.02
C THR A 3 5.04 6.92 0.64
N GLU A 4 4.97 8.06 -0.06
CA GLU A 4 4.46 8.17 -1.43
C GLU A 4 5.16 7.24 -2.44
N LYS A 5 6.35 6.75 -2.10
CA LYS A 5 7.19 5.90 -2.97
C LYS A 5 6.50 4.60 -3.40
N LEU A 6 5.56 4.08 -2.61
CA LEU A 6 4.78 2.90 -3.00
C LEU A 6 3.58 3.29 -3.88
N ALA A 7 2.97 4.45 -3.64
CA ALA A 7 1.80 4.93 -4.37
C ALA A 7 2.12 5.38 -5.80
N ASN A 8 3.22 6.10 -6.03
CA ASN A 8 3.60 6.63 -7.35
C ASN A 8 3.69 5.55 -8.46
N PRO A 9 4.40 4.41 -8.26
CA PRO A 9 4.44 3.34 -9.26
C PRO A 9 3.06 2.69 -9.52
N LEU A 10 2.23 2.52 -8.49
CA LEU A 10 0.87 2.01 -8.65
C LEU A 10 0.03 2.96 -9.53
N LEU A 11 0.13 4.28 -9.31
CA LEU A 11 -0.53 5.28 -10.13
C LEU A 11 0.00 5.33 -11.57
N ALA A 12 1.28 5.05 -11.76
CA ALA A 12 1.89 4.90 -13.09
C ALA A 12 1.51 3.58 -13.79
N GLY A 13 0.78 2.68 -13.11
CA GLY A 13 0.39 1.38 -13.63
C GLY A 13 1.54 0.37 -13.73
N SER A 14 2.58 0.53 -12.90
CA SER A 14 3.69 -0.41 -12.75
C SER A 14 3.56 -1.20 -11.43
N ILE A 15 4.29 -2.32 -11.33
CA ILE A 15 4.36 -3.12 -10.11
C ILE A 15 5.52 -2.56 -9.26
N PRO A 16 5.25 -2.01 -8.06
CA PRO A 16 6.30 -1.53 -7.18
C PRO A 16 7.14 -2.69 -6.65
N ILE A 17 8.45 -2.48 -6.49
CA ILE A 17 9.34 -3.35 -5.70
C ILE A 17 9.70 -2.56 -4.45
N TYR A 18 9.17 -2.98 -3.31
CA TYR A 18 9.21 -2.22 -2.06
C TYR A 18 10.11 -2.87 -1.02
N LEU A 19 11.01 -2.08 -0.45
CA LEU A 19 11.78 -2.43 0.73
C LEU A 19 11.54 -1.39 1.83
N GLY A 20 11.03 -1.83 2.97
CA GLY A 20 10.68 -0.96 4.10
C GLY A 20 9.95 -1.73 5.19
N ASN A 21 8.88 -1.15 5.76
CA ASN A 21 8.09 -1.83 6.78
C ASN A 21 6.94 -2.63 6.14
N SER A 22 7.14 -3.93 5.99
CA SER A 22 6.19 -4.85 5.36
C SER A 22 4.84 -4.90 6.07
N THR A 23 4.81 -4.85 7.41
CA THR A 23 3.57 -4.86 8.19
C THR A 23 2.69 -3.67 7.82
N THR A 24 3.20 -2.45 7.96
CA THR A 24 2.47 -1.22 7.61
C THR A 24 2.10 -1.19 6.12
N ALA A 25 2.98 -1.68 5.24
CA ALA A 25 2.69 -1.72 3.81
C ALA A 25 1.49 -2.63 3.50
N SER A 26 1.42 -3.82 4.11
CA SER A 26 0.34 -4.79 3.90
C SER A 26 -1.01 -4.41 4.53
N GLU A 27 -0.99 -3.51 5.51
CA GLU A 27 -2.19 -2.93 6.14
C GLU A 27 -2.84 -1.86 5.24
N LEU A 28 -2.01 -1.08 4.53
CA LEU A 28 -2.45 0.05 3.71
C LEU A 28 -2.65 -0.32 2.24
N PHE A 29 -1.77 -1.16 1.68
CA PHE A 29 -1.75 -1.56 0.28
C PHE A 29 -2.00 -3.06 0.14
N ASN A 30 -2.56 -3.44 -1.00
CA ASN A 30 -2.80 -4.84 -1.31
C ASN A 30 -1.46 -5.58 -1.57
N PRO A 31 -1.10 -6.62 -0.81
CA PRO A 31 0.14 -7.38 -1.04
C PRO A 31 0.22 -8.06 -2.42
N ASP A 32 -0.90 -8.20 -3.12
CA ASP A 32 -0.92 -8.76 -4.47
C ASP A 32 -0.55 -7.74 -5.56
N SER A 33 -0.51 -6.44 -5.23
CA SER A 33 -0.23 -5.36 -6.19
C SER A 33 1.21 -4.85 -6.19
N TYR A 34 2.08 -5.41 -5.33
CA TYR A 34 3.49 -5.02 -5.24
C TYR A 34 4.36 -6.20 -4.81
N ILE A 35 5.67 -6.08 -5.01
CA ILE A 35 6.67 -7.05 -4.55
C ILE A 35 7.27 -6.53 -3.25
N ASP A 36 7.06 -7.24 -2.15
CA ASP A 36 7.58 -6.88 -0.82
C ASP A 36 8.91 -7.61 -0.55
N CYS A 37 10.03 -6.88 -0.65
CA CYS A 37 11.35 -7.44 -0.41
C CYS A 37 11.50 -7.99 1.02
N GLY A 38 10.78 -7.44 2.01
CA GLY A 38 10.84 -7.89 3.40
C GLY A 38 10.21 -9.25 3.65
N ARG A 39 9.54 -9.85 2.65
CA ARG A 39 8.98 -11.20 2.72
C ARG A 39 9.94 -12.30 2.26
N PHE A 40 11.11 -11.93 1.76
CA PHE A 40 12.15 -12.85 1.33
C PHE A 40 13.22 -12.98 2.42
N GLY A 41 13.88 -14.15 2.50
CA GLY A 41 14.98 -14.35 3.43
C GLY A 41 16.24 -13.61 3.00
N LYS A 42 16.40 -13.40 1.69
CA LYS A 42 17.52 -12.71 1.05
C LYS A 42 17.05 -11.83 -0.11
N LEU A 43 17.80 -10.77 -0.41
CA LEU A 43 17.45 -9.86 -1.51
C LEU A 43 17.64 -10.54 -2.88
N GLU A 44 18.54 -11.52 -2.98
CA GLU A 44 18.74 -12.33 -4.18
C GLU A 44 17.48 -13.12 -4.53
N GLU A 45 16.80 -13.71 -3.54
CA GLU A 45 15.53 -14.43 -3.73
C GLU A 45 14.42 -13.48 -4.24
N CYS A 46 14.41 -12.25 -3.73
CA CYS A 46 13.50 -11.21 -4.23
C CYS A 46 13.83 -10.84 -5.69
N ALA A 47 15.11 -10.70 -6.04
CA ALA A 47 15.53 -10.39 -7.40
C ALA A 47 15.16 -11.52 -8.38
N GLU A 48 15.35 -12.78 -7.98
CA GLU A 48 14.90 -13.95 -8.74
C GLU A 48 13.37 -13.93 -8.96
N PHE A 49 12.60 -13.55 -7.94
CA PHE A 49 11.15 -13.40 -8.07
C PHE A 49 10.78 -12.27 -9.03
N VAL A 50 11.46 -11.13 -9.00
CA VAL A 50 11.27 -10.03 -9.95
C VAL A 50 11.51 -10.50 -11.39
N VAL A 51 12.59 -11.25 -11.64
CA VAL A 51 12.88 -11.83 -12.96
C VAL A 51 11.79 -12.80 -13.39
N ARG A 52 11.29 -13.64 -12.47
CA ARG A 52 10.17 -14.55 -12.74
C ARG A 52 8.88 -13.80 -13.11
N VAL A 53 8.56 -12.72 -12.41
CA VAL A 53 7.40 -11.86 -12.73
C VAL A 53 7.56 -11.23 -14.10
N HIS A 54 8.75 -10.72 -14.44
CA HIS A 54 9.03 -10.14 -15.76
C HIS A 54 8.86 -11.15 -16.90
N ASN A 55 9.31 -12.40 -16.69
CA ASN A 55 9.26 -13.45 -17.71
C ASN A 55 7.91 -14.17 -17.82
N SER A 56 6.92 -13.86 -16.98
CA SER A 56 5.57 -14.43 -17.05
C SER A 56 4.54 -13.31 -17.28
N PRO A 57 4.03 -13.15 -18.52
CA PRO A 57 2.98 -12.18 -18.82
C PRO A 57 1.75 -12.34 -17.93
N GLU A 58 1.39 -13.57 -17.56
CA GLU A 58 0.24 -13.88 -16.73
C GLU A 58 0.45 -13.41 -15.29
N LEU A 59 1.62 -13.68 -14.70
CA LEU A 59 1.95 -13.27 -13.34
C LEU A 59 2.07 -11.75 -13.26
N TYR A 60 2.72 -11.12 -14.25
CA TYR A 60 2.79 -9.67 -14.36
C TYR A 60 1.38 -9.05 -14.47
N ALA A 61 0.54 -9.56 -15.37
CA ALA A 61 -0.83 -9.06 -15.54
C ALA A 61 -1.67 -9.24 -14.26
N LYS A 62 -1.53 -10.38 -13.58
CA LYS A 62 -2.22 -10.64 -12.31
C LYS A 62 -1.87 -9.59 -11.25
N MET A 63 -0.57 -9.32 -11.05
CA MET A 63 -0.12 -8.34 -10.05
C MET A 63 -0.48 -6.90 -10.45
N ARG A 64 -0.26 -6.53 -11.71
CA ARG A 64 -0.59 -5.19 -12.23
C ARG A 64 -2.07 -4.86 -12.11
N ASN A 65 -2.94 -5.85 -12.32
CA ASN A 65 -4.38 -5.67 -12.28
C ASN A 65 -4.97 -5.86 -10.87
N ALA A 66 -4.16 -6.25 -9.87
CA ALA A 66 -4.62 -6.34 -8.50
C ALA A 66 -4.97 -4.93 -8.00
N PRO A 67 -6.12 -4.74 -7.31
CA PRO A 67 -6.51 -3.43 -6.81
C PRO A 67 -5.47 -2.96 -5.78
N PRO A 68 -4.93 -1.73 -5.88
CA PRO A 68 -3.87 -1.27 -4.99
C PRO A 68 -4.27 -1.17 -3.52
N ILE A 69 -5.56 -0.98 -3.25
CA ILE A 69 -6.14 -0.83 -1.91
C ILE A 69 -7.15 -1.96 -1.70
N ARG A 70 -6.98 -2.74 -0.63
CA ARG A 70 -7.95 -3.78 -0.22
C ARG A 70 -8.73 -3.41 1.04
N ASN A 71 -8.16 -2.60 1.93
CA ASN A 71 -8.78 -2.16 3.17
C ASN A 71 -9.08 -0.66 3.07
N MET A 72 -10.30 -0.35 2.62
CA MET A 72 -10.72 1.05 2.44
C MET A 72 -10.77 1.80 3.78
N THR A 73 -11.17 1.14 4.87
CA THR A 73 -11.20 1.76 6.20
C THR A 73 -9.82 2.22 6.64
N ALA A 74 -8.82 1.32 6.58
CA ALA A 74 -7.43 1.67 6.95
C ALA A 74 -6.86 2.78 6.05
N PHE A 75 -7.16 2.74 4.74
CA PHE A 75 -6.77 3.79 3.81
C PHE A 75 -7.42 5.13 4.17
N THR A 76 -8.73 5.18 4.36
CA THR A 76 -9.47 6.41 4.70
C THR A 76 -9.01 7.00 6.03
N GLU A 77 -8.67 6.16 7.01
CA GLU A 77 -8.09 6.64 8.28
C GLU A 77 -6.69 7.21 8.09
N ALA A 78 -5.79 6.48 7.42
CA ALA A 78 -4.40 6.89 7.21
C ALA A 78 -4.27 8.17 6.37
N PHE A 79 -5.19 8.38 5.44
CA PHE A 79 -5.22 9.55 4.54
C PHE A 79 -6.34 10.54 4.90
N SER A 80 -6.92 10.47 6.10
CA SER A 80 -7.98 11.36 6.58
C SER A 80 -7.61 12.85 6.61
N TRP A 81 -6.31 13.15 6.59
CA TRP A 81 -5.79 14.52 6.50
C TRP A 81 -5.81 15.08 5.07
N HIS A 82 -5.97 14.24 4.04
CA HIS A 82 -5.92 14.66 2.65
C HIS A 82 -7.30 15.18 2.18
N PRO A 83 -7.38 16.35 1.53
CA PRO A 83 -8.67 17.01 1.21
C PRO A 83 -9.56 16.19 0.26
N SER A 84 -8.97 15.30 -0.55
CA SER A 84 -9.71 14.42 -1.46
C SER A 84 -10.29 13.16 -0.80
N VAL A 85 -9.99 12.90 0.48
CA VAL A 85 -10.56 11.76 1.21
C VAL A 85 -11.75 12.28 2.01
N PRO A 86 -12.99 11.88 1.68
CA PRO A 86 -14.17 12.31 2.42
C PRO A 86 -14.21 11.57 3.76
N SER A 87 -13.42 12.02 4.72
CA SER A 87 -13.31 11.46 6.06
C SER A 87 -13.51 12.56 7.08
N ARG A 88 -14.46 12.35 8.00
CA ARG A 88 -14.50 13.10 9.25
C ARG A 88 -13.60 12.48 10.31
N GLY A 89 -12.95 11.34 10.04
CA GLY A 89 -12.25 10.55 11.06
C GLY A 89 -11.19 11.33 11.86
N LEU A 90 -10.44 12.25 11.23
CA LEU A 90 -9.53 13.13 11.96
C LEU A 90 -10.28 14.16 12.80
N ALA A 91 -11.29 14.81 12.22
CA ALA A 91 -12.13 15.78 12.91
C ALA A 91 -12.90 15.16 14.09
N ASP A 92 -13.42 13.95 13.93
CA ASP A 92 -14.15 13.20 14.95
C ASP A 92 -13.20 12.71 16.05
N LYS A 93 -12.00 12.22 15.70
CA LYS A 93 -10.96 11.87 16.70
C LYS A 93 -10.54 13.10 17.51
N VAL A 94 -10.37 14.25 16.86
CA VAL A 94 -10.06 15.53 17.53
C VAL A 94 -11.24 16.01 18.39
N ALA A 95 -12.48 15.95 17.90
CA ALA A 95 -13.67 16.32 18.66
C ALA A 95 -13.83 15.47 19.93
N ASN A 96 -13.60 14.15 19.80
CA ASN A 96 -13.57 13.22 20.92
C ASN A 96 -12.45 13.54 21.93
N MET A 97 -11.22 13.77 21.48
CA MET A 97 -10.10 14.14 22.35
C MET A 97 -10.33 15.46 23.08
N LEU A 98 -11.04 16.40 22.45
CA LEU A 98 -11.36 17.71 23.01
C LEU A 98 -12.66 17.72 23.83
N HIS A 99 -13.32 16.57 23.99
CA HIS A 99 -14.65 16.46 24.63
C HIS A 99 -15.69 17.43 24.06
N LEU A 100 -15.59 17.73 22.76
CA LEU A 100 -16.52 18.61 22.04
C LEU A 100 -17.80 17.88 21.62
N GLU A 101 -17.82 16.55 21.74
CA GLU A 101 -19.02 15.74 21.62
C GLU A 101 -19.78 15.77 22.95
N LYS A 102 -20.92 16.47 22.98
CA LYS A 102 -21.97 16.36 24.01
C LYS A 102 -23.15 15.60 23.45
#